data_AF-A0A061IWQ7-F1
#
_entry.id   AF-A0A061IWQ7-F1
#
_cell.length_a   1.000
_cell.length_b   1.000
_cell.length_c   1.000
_cell.angle_alpha   90.00
_cell.angle_beta   90.00
_cell.angle_gamma   90.00
#
_symmetry.space_group_name_H-M   'P 1'
#
loop_
_entity.id
_entity.type
_entity.pdbx_description
1 polymer ?
#
loop_
_entity_poly.entity_id
_entity_poly.type
_entity_poly.pdbx_seq_one_letter_code
_entity_poly.pdbx_strand_id
1 'polypeptide(L)'
;MWVNVSFPPWFTFCMVIWTAFLNFVDNSLYPTVLADYCATLLKLNFFEKSLVKVFFMGLCVFINLVGIQTVGNLSVAVMLVTLLPFLLMFLLQLPFGFNWERIGYVPENINWSVFLPVVAWNFSGFDSAGNVIEEVSNPNPTFIRALGLMIISALATYIPPILVGSSAVALDNTPFEDWDNGFWVRVGDAVGGYAMAVVVTIGGVISTVGLMATLLATTSRSLAGMGTLNAFPCVSGWLSRYHNRYGTPFNAIVVNSIITCALSVCFSFHTLVELDQILYSLCLIATLLVFLGLRFKQPFLERPYRVPGRPNCGAILWWGPY
;
A
#
# COMPACT_ATOMS: atom_id res chain seq x y z
N MET A 1 -20.76 -3.41 -5.63
CA MET A 1 -22.22 -3.31 -5.40
C MET A 1 -22.73 -1.88 -5.51
N TRP A 2 -22.26 -0.94 -4.67
CA TRP A 2 -22.73 0.46 -4.65
C TRP A 2 -22.62 1.20 -5.99
N VAL A 3 -21.58 0.94 -6.77
CA VAL A 3 -21.40 1.50 -8.12
C VAL A 3 -22.57 1.15 -9.06
N ASN A 4 -23.05 -0.10 -9.02
CA ASN A 4 -24.18 -0.57 -9.85
C ASN A 4 -25.51 0.10 -9.50
N VAL A 5 -25.68 0.53 -8.24
CA VAL A 5 -26.90 1.18 -7.77
C VAL A 5 -26.93 2.65 -8.23
N SER A 6 -25.77 3.30 -8.31
CA SER A 6 -25.66 4.71 -8.67
C SER A 6 -25.49 4.98 -10.16
N PHE A 7 -24.73 4.16 -10.87
CA PHE A 7 -24.31 4.43 -12.24
C PHE A 7 -24.65 3.29 -13.20
N PRO A 8 -24.70 3.57 -14.52
CA PRO A 8 -24.98 2.54 -15.52
C PRO A 8 -23.88 1.46 -15.56
N PRO A 9 -24.18 0.26 -16.10
CA PRO A 9 -23.26 -0.88 -16.11
C PRO A 9 -21.87 -0.60 -16.73
N TRP A 10 -21.79 0.28 -17.73
CA TRP A 10 -20.51 0.63 -18.36
C TRP A 10 -19.55 1.30 -17.37
N PHE A 11 -20.06 2.09 -16.42
CA PHE A 11 -19.23 2.77 -15.43
C PHE A 11 -18.68 1.78 -14.40
N THR A 12 -19.50 0.81 -14.00
CA THR A 12 -19.03 -0.31 -13.18
C THR A 12 -17.95 -1.11 -13.89
N PHE A 13 -18.11 -1.37 -15.19
CA PHE A 13 -17.08 -2.05 -15.98
C PHE A 13 -15.75 -1.28 -15.99
N CYS A 14 -15.79 0.05 -16.21
CA CYS A 14 -14.60 0.89 -16.10
C CYS A 14 -13.95 0.80 -14.72
N MET A 15 -14.76 0.89 -13.64
CA MET A 15 -14.27 0.74 -12.27
C MET A 15 -13.59 -0.60 -12.02
N VAL A 16 -14.21 -1.70 -12.48
CA VAL A 16 -13.63 -3.04 -12.35
C VAL A 16 -12.27 -3.13 -13.06
N ILE A 17 -12.16 -2.57 -14.27
CA ILE A 17 -10.90 -2.54 -15.02
C ILE A 17 -9.86 -1.70 -14.28
N TRP A 18 -10.21 -0.48 -13.87
CA TRP A 18 -9.26 0.40 -13.16
C TRP A 18 -8.78 -0.21 -11.86
N THR A 19 -9.67 -0.83 -11.07
CA THR A 19 -9.29 -1.54 -9.85
C THR A 19 -8.41 -2.77 -10.15
N ALA A 20 -8.67 -3.51 -11.24
CA ALA A 20 -7.82 -4.64 -11.63
C ALA A 20 -6.40 -4.16 -11.99
N PHE A 21 -6.29 -3.13 -12.82
CA PHE A 21 -4.99 -2.54 -13.18
C PHE A 21 -4.27 -1.95 -11.97
N LEU A 22 -4.99 -1.21 -11.12
CA LEU A 22 -4.47 -0.67 -9.86
C LEU A 22 -3.85 -1.79 -9.02
N ASN A 23 -4.59 -2.88 -8.78
CA ASN A 23 -4.09 -4.01 -8.01
C ASN A 23 -2.81 -4.63 -8.61
N PHE A 24 -2.73 -4.74 -9.95
CA PHE A 24 -1.53 -5.28 -10.60
C PHE A 24 -0.31 -4.38 -10.44
N VAL A 25 -0.52 -3.06 -10.57
CA VAL A 25 0.54 -2.05 -10.44
C VAL A 25 0.98 -1.93 -8.98
N ASP A 26 0.06 -1.78 -8.03
CA ASP A 26 0.38 -1.69 -6.59
C ASP A 26 1.18 -2.92 -6.13
N ASN A 27 0.69 -4.12 -6.45
CA ASN A 27 1.38 -5.37 -6.11
C ASN A 27 2.82 -5.41 -6.66
N SER A 28 3.10 -4.75 -7.79
CA SER A 28 4.43 -4.79 -8.43
C SER A 28 5.46 -3.86 -7.79
N LEU A 29 5.00 -2.94 -6.92
CA LEU A 29 5.87 -2.08 -6.11
C LEU A 29 6.66 -2.92 -5.10
N TYR A 30 6.02 -3.89 -4.43
CA TYR A 30 6.65 -4.64 -3.33
C TYR A 30 7.83 -5.52 -3.74
N PRO A 31 7.79 -6.30 -4.84
CA PRO A 31 8.97 -6.99 -5.35
C PRO A 31 10.09 -6.01 -5.71
N THR A 32 9.73 -4.84 -6.26
CA THR A 32 10.69 -3.81 -6.64
C THR A 32 11.41 -3.25 -5.41
N VAL A 33 10.65 -2.85 -4.38
CA VAL A 33 11.19 -2.35 -3.11
C VAL A 33 12.05 -3.40 -2.42
N LEU A 34 11.61 -4.66 -2.33
CA LEU A 34 12.43 -5.72 -1.74
C LEU A 34 13.77 -5.87 -2.47
N ALA A 35 13.73 -5.88 -3.80
CA ALA A 35 14.93 -6.02 -4.60
C ALA A 35 15.86 -4.80 -4.49
N ASP A 36 15.32 -3.59 -4.31
CA ASP A 36 16.08 -2.37 -4.03
C ASP A 36 16.82 -2.45 -2.69
N TYR A 37 16.14 -2.91 -1.63
CA TYR A 37 16.77 -3.11 -0.31
C TYR A 37 17.91 -4.14 -0.38
N CYS A 38 17.67 -5.27 -1.04
CA CYS A 38 18.70 -6.28 -1.25
C CYS A 38 19.86 -5.74 -2.10
N ALA A 39 19.57 -4.94 -3.14
CA ALA A 39 20.58 -4.34 -3.99
C ALA A 39 21.46 -3.34 -3.23
N THR A 40 20.91 -2.56 -2.31
CA THR A 40 21.69 -1.61 -1.50
C THR A 40 22.69 -2.32 -0.59
N LEU A 41 22.31 -3.45 0.02
CA LEU A 41 23.21 -4.20 0.91
C LEU A 41 24.22 -5.07 0.13
N LEU A 42 23.76 -5.79 -0.90
CA LEU A 42 24.54 -6.80 -1.62
C LEU A 42 25.17 -6.29 -2.93
N LYS A 43 24.90 -5.05 -3.33
CA LYS A 43 25.36 -4.42 -4.58
C LYS A 43 24.97 -5.22 -5.82
N LEU A 44 23.70 -5.59 -5.90
CA LEU A 44 23.17 -6.44 -6.97
C LEU A 44 23.10 -5.71 -8.32
N ASN A 45 23.41 -6.42 -9.40
CA ASN A 45 23.20 -5.92 -10.76
C ASN A 45 21.73 -6.09 -11.21
N PHE A 46 21.37 -5.56 -12.39
CA PHE A 46 20.00 -5.63 -12.91
C PHE A 46 19.47 -7.06 -13.05
N PHE A 47 20.31 -8.00 -13.46
CA PHE A 47 19.92 -9.39 -13.66
C PHE A 47 19.65 -10.10 -12.32
N GLU A 48 20.56 -9.94 -11.35
CA GLU A 48 20.41 -10.45 -9.99
C GLU A 48 19.18 -9.85 -9.30
N LYS A 49 18.96 -8.54 -9.45
CA LYS A 49 17.77 -7.86 -8.95
C LYS A 49 16.49 -8.47 -9.54
N SER A 50 16.49 -8.77 -10.84
CA SER A 50 15.35 -9.42 -11.51
C SER A 50 15.12 -10.84 -11.00
N LEU A 51 16.18 -11.61 -10.76
CA LEU A 51 16.08 -12.95 -10.16
C LEU A 51 15.50 -12.90 -8.74
N VAL A 52 15.92 -11.92 -7.93
CA VAL A 52 15.37 -11.71 -6.58
C VAL A 52 13.86 -11.44 -6.65
N LYS A 53 13.39 -10.59 -7.59
CA LYS A 53 11.96 -10.32 -7.79
C LYS A 53 11.19 -11.59 -8.15
N VAL A 54 11.70 -12.38 -9.11
CA VAL A 54 11.05 -13.63 -9.55
C VAL A 54 10.99 -14.67 -8.43
N PHE A 55 12.10 -14.85 -7.70
CA PHE A 55 12.16 -15.77 -6.56
C PHE A 55 11.19 -15.35 -5.46
N PHE A 56 11.19 -14.07 -5.10
CA PHE A 56 10.28 -13.50 -4.12
C PHE A 56 8.81 -13.72 -4.50
N MET A 57 8.46 -13.45 -5.76
CA MET A 57 7.11 -13.71 -6.27
C MET A 57 6.72 -15.18 -6.19
N GLY A 58 7.63 -16.09 -6.57
CA GLY A 58 7.41 -17.54 -6.44
C GLY A 58 7.14 -17.98 -5.00
N LEU A 59 7.90 -17.43 -4.04
CA LEU A 59 7.69 -17.67 -2.61
C LEU A 59 6.31 -17.19 -2.14
N CYS A 60 5.92 -15.96 -2.49
CA CYS A 60 4.62 -15.41 -2.12
C CYS A 60 3.45 -16.18 -2.75
N VAL A 61 3.59 -16.66 -3.98
CA VAL A 61 2.61 -17.54 -4.64
C VAL A 61 2.50 -18.86 -3.86
N PHE A 62 3.62 -19.49 -3.53
CA PHE A 62 3.62 -20.74 -2.76
C PHE A 62 2.89 -20.58 -1.42
N ILE A 63 3.21 -19.53 -0.66
CA ILE A 63 2.54 -19.21 0.61
C ILE A 63 1.02 -19.05 0.41
N ASN A 64 0.62 -18.34 -0.64
CA ASN A 64 -0.80 -18.10 -0.94
C ASN A 64 -1.56 -19.36 -1.37
N LEU A 65 -0.87 -20.32 -2.02
CA LEU A 65 -1.48 -21.57 -2.45
C LEU A 65 -1.71 -22.56 -1.29
N VAL A 66 -0.78 -22.62 -0.33
CA VAL A 66 -0.84 -23.53 0.82
C VAL A 66 -1.93 -23.12 1.83
N GLY A 67 -2.35 -21.86 1.79
CA GLY A 67 -3.50 -21.36 2.55
C GLY A 67 -3.10 -20.33 3.60
N ILE A 68 -3.74 -19.16 3.54
CA ILE A 68 -3.31 -17.95 4.27
C ILE A 68 -4.03 -17.73 5.60
N GLN A 69 -4.72 -18.75 6.14
CA GLN A 69 -5.55 -18.64 7.34
C GLN A 69 -4.79 -18.21 8.61
N THR A 70 -3.45 -18.24 8.59
CA THR A 70 -2.60 -17.80 9.71
C THR A 70 -2.19 -16.32 9.63
N VAL A 71 -2.48 -15.60 8.54
CA VAL A 71 -1.91 -14.26 8.30
C VAL A 71 -2.45 -13.19 9.21
N GLY A 72 -3.70 -13.26 9.69
CA GLY A 72 -4.23 -12.25 10.62
C GLY A 72 -3.40 -12.10 11.91
N ASN A 73 -3.10 -13.21 12.58
CA ASN A 73 -2.26 -13.19 13.79
C ASN A 73 -0.79 -12.92 13.47
N LEU A 74 -0.31 -13.38 12.32
CA LEU A 74 1.06 -13.13 11.87
C LEU A 74 1.30 -11.65 11.52
N SER A 75 0.28 -10.92 11.04
CA SER A 75 0.39 -9.52 10.65
C SER A 75 0.80 -8.62 11.81
N VAL A 76 0.32 -8.88 13.03
CA VAL A 76 0.75 -8.13 14.23
C VAL A 76 2.22 -8.40 14.55
N ALA A 77 2.65 -9.66 14.45
CA ALA A 77 4.06 -10.02 14.66
C ALA A 77 4.97 -9.40 13.58
N VAL A 78 4.55 -9.43 12.31
CA VAL A 78 5.24 -8.77 11.21
C VAL A 78 5.34 -7.27 11.50
N MET A 79 4.24 -6.60 11.86
CA MET A 79 4.26 -5.19 12.23
C MET A 79 5.28 -4.86 13.34
N LEU A 80 5.35 -5.67 14.40
CA LEU A 80 6.33 -5.44 15.47
C LEU A 80 7.77 -5.60 14.98
N VAL A 81 8.03 -6.64 14.18
CA VAL A 81 9.35 -6.90 13.59
C VAL A 81 9.76 -5.80 12.62
N THR A 82 8.82 -5.22 11.86
CA THR A 82 9.12 -4.17 10.88
C THR A 82 9.34 -2.81 11.52
N LEU A 83 8.73 -2.54 12.67
CA LEU A 83 8.96 -1.32 13.44
C LEU A 83 10.29 -1.35 14.23
N LEU A 84 10.76 -2.55 14.60
CA LEU A 84 11.95 -2.72 15.44
C LEU A 84 13.21 -2.02 14.87
N PRO A 85 13.59 -2.15 13.58
CA PRO A 85 14.76 -1.46 13.04
C PRO A 85 14.67 0.05 13.19
N PHE A 86 13.50 0.62 12.92
CA PHE A 86 13.30 2.07 13.00
C PHE A 86 13.33 2.59 14.44
N LEU A 87 12.76 1.83 15.38
CA LEU A 87 12.86 2.14 16.80
C LEU A 87 14.32 2.10 17.28
N LEU A 88 15.07 1.06 16.90
CA LEU A 88 16.48 0.94 17.25
C LEU A 88 17.32 2.09 16.67
N MET A 89 17.12 2.43 15.39
CA MET A 89 17.79 3.58 14.77
C MET A 89 17.48 4.88 15.52
N PHE A 90 16.23 5.07 15.91
CA PHE A 90 15.82 6.24 16.69
C PHE A 90 16.53 6.31 18.04
N LEU A 91 16.54 5.21 18.80
CA LEU A 91 17.21 5.15 20.10
C LEU A 91 18.73 5.37 20.00
N LEU A 92 19.36 4.86 18.93
CA LEU A 92 20.79 5.06 18.68
C LEU A 92 21.14 6.50 18.31
N GLN A 93 20.23 7.22 17.63
CA GLN A 93 20.45 8.62 17.26
C GLN A 93 20.22 9.60 18.43
N LEU A 94 19.36 9.27 19.41
CA LEU A 94 18.99 10.17 20.52
C LEU A 94 20.18 10.83 21.24
N PRO A 95 21.29 10.13 21.58
CA PRO A 95 22.43 10.74 22.26
C PRO A 95 23.16 11.81 21.43
N PHE A 96 23.05 11.75 20.10
CA PHE A 96 23.68 12.68 19.16
C PHE A 96 22.78 13.88 18.81
N GLY A 97 21.50 13.83 19.19
CA GLY A 97 20.52 14.87 18.88
C GLY A 97 20.01 14.83 17.44
N PHE A 98 19.23 15.86 17.07
CA PHE A 98 18.62 16.01 15.75
C PHE A 98 19.07 17.31 15.08
N ASN A 99 19.32 17.25 13.78
CA ASN A 99 19.71 18.39 12.96
C ASN A 99 18.46 19.13 12.43
N TRP A 100 17.96 20.08 13.21
CA TRP A 100 16.76 20.85 12.86
C TRP A 100 16.92 21.71 11.60
N GLU A 101 18.14 22.14 11.28
CA GLU A 101 18.41 22.91 10.06
C GLU A 101 18.19 22.05 8.82
N ARG A 102 18.75 20.83 8.83
CA ARG A 102 18.58 19.88 7.72
C ARG A 102 17.15 19.35 7.61
N ILE A 103 16.45 19.19 8.74
CA ILE A 103 15.02 18.80 8.76
C ILE A 103 14.14 19.90 8.16
N GLY A 104 14.45 21.17 8.45
CA GLY A 104 13.70 22.32 7.95
C GLY A 104 14.09 22.74 6.52
N TYR A 105 15.14 22.16 5.95
CA TYR A 105 15.62 22.52 4.62
C TYR A 105 14.66 22.01 3.54
N VAL A 106 14.30 22.91 2.62
CA VAL A 106 13.50 22.60 1.44
C VAL A 106 14.38 22.78 0.20
N PRO A 107 14.61 21.72 -0.61
CA PRO A 107 15.36 21.84 -1.86
C PRO A 107 14.71 22.81 -2.84
N GLU A 108 15.52 23.55 -3.61
CA GLU A 108 15.02 24.49 -4.63
C GLU A 108 14.32 23.78 -5.79
N ASN A 109 14.84 22.61 -6.19
CA ASN A 109 14.29 21.80 -7.27
C ASN A 109 13.65 20.54 -6.69
N ILE A 110 12.33 20.47 -6.71
CA ILE A 110 11.55 19.30 -6.26
C ILE A 110 10.96 18.62 -7.49
N ASN A 111 11.23 17.32 -7.65
CA ASN A 111 10.54 16.52 -8.65
C ASN A 111 9.12 16.17 -8.16
N TRP A 112 8.16 17.05 -8.47
CA TRP A 112 6.77 16.91 -8.07
C TRP A 112 6.08 15.67 -8.68
N SER A 113 6.54 15.16 -9.83
CA SER A 113 5.93 13.99 -10.46
C SER A 113 6.14 12.73 -9.64
N VAL A 114 7.28 12.62 -8.94
CA VAL A 114 7.58 11.48 -8.06
C VAL A 114 7.17 11.78 -6.62
N PHE A 115 7.43 13.00 -6.13
CA PHE A 115 7.19 13.36 -4.74
C PHE A 115 5.72 13.19 -4.32
N LEU A 116 4.78 13.74 -5.10
CA LEU A 116 3.36 13.67 -4.75
C LEU A 116 2.83 12.23 -4.78
N PRO A 117 3.08 11.40 -5.82
CA PRO A 117 2.70 10.00 -5.79
C PRO A 117 3.34 9.20 -4.66
N VAL A 118 4.63 9.39 -4.36
CA VAL A 118 5.27 8.65 -3.26
C VAL A 118 4.62 9.02 -1.93
N VAL A 119 4.40 10.31 -1.65
CA VAL A 119 3.71 10.74 -0.42
C VAL A 119 2.28 10.22 -0.38
N ALA A 120 1.53 10.32 -1.48
CA ALA A 120 0.16 9.82 -1.55
C ALA A 120 0.09 8.30 -1.32
N TRP A 121 1.01 7.53 -1.93
CA TRP A 121 1.10 6.09 -1.75
C TRP A 121 1.39 5.71 -0.29
N ASN A 122 2.32 6.42 0.37
CA ASN A 122 2.61 6.22 1.80
C ASN A 122 1.40 6.48 2.74
N PHE A 123 0.40 7.25 2.27
CA PHE A 123 -0.84 7.53 3.00
C PHE A 123 -2.08 6.95 2.29
N SER A 124 -1.90 5.91 1.47
CA SER A 124 -2.99 5.23 0.75
C SER A 124 -3.41 3.92 1.45
N GLY A 125 -4.53 3.33 1.00
CA GLY A 125 -5.02 2.03 1.48
C GLY A 125 -5.99 2.08 2.66
N PHE A 126 -6.28 3.27 3.21
CA PHE A 126 -7.23 3.43 4.32
C PHE A 126 -8.68 3.10 3.94
N ASP A 127 -9.02 3.23 2.66
CA ASP A 127 -10.30 2.84 2.07
C ASP A 127 -10.55 1.33 2.16
N SER A 128 -9.48 0.52 2.22
CA SER A 128 -9.58 -0.94 2.39
C SER A 128 -10.25 -1.34 3.69
N ALA A 129 -10.16 -0.53 4.75
CA ALA A 129 -10.88 -0.77 6.00
C ALA A 129 -12.41 -0.74 5.80
N GLY A 130 -12.89 0.01 4.80
CA GLY A 130 -14.31 0.04 4.42
C GLY A 130 -14.82 -1.27 3.83
N ASN A 131 -13.95 -2.10 3.24
CA ASN A 131 -14.34 -3.38 2.64
C ASN A 131 -14.69 -4.45 3.68
N VAL A 132 -14.19 -4.32 4.90
CA VAL A 132 -14.42 -5.27 6.01
C VAL A 132 -15.34 -4.70 7.08
N ILE A 133 -15.97 -3.56 6.82
CA ILE A 133 -16.79 -2.84 7.81
C ILE A 133 -17.98 -3.67 8.31
N GLU A 134 -18.49 -4.60 7.49
CA GLU A 134 -19.58 -5.51 7.83
C GLU A 134 -19.17 -6.58 8.86
N GLU A 135 -17.88 -6.87 8.98
CA GLU A 135 -17.33 -7.85 9.94
C GLU A 135 -16.96 -7.19 11.28
N VAL A 136 -17.03 -5.86 11.38
CA VAL A 136 -16.62 -5.09 12.58
C VAL A 136 -17.77 -5.00 13.58
N SER A 137 -17.52 -5.43 14.82
CA SER A 137 -18.42 -5.17 15.95
C SER A 137 -18.57 -3.68 16.23
N ASN A 138 -19.81 -3.20 16.29
CA ASN A 138 -20.16 -1.78 16.50
C ASN A 138 -19.41 -0.83 15.54
N PRO A 139 -19.68 -0.90 14.23
CA PRO A 139 -18.84 -0.26 13.21
C PRO A 139 -18.73 1.26 13.38
N ASN A 140 -19.82 1.95 13.75
CA ASN A 140 -19.83 3.43 13.87
C ASN A 140 -18.73 4.02 14.78
N PRO A 141 -18.71 3.74 16.10
CA PRO A 141 -17.67 4.27 16.97
C PRO A 141 -16.31 3.64 16.70
N THR A 142 -16.27 2.35 16.34
CA THR A 142 -15.02 1.61 16.12
C THR A 142 -14.26 2.16 14.92
N PHE A 143 -14.94 2.43 13.80
CA PHE A 143 -14.32 2.91 12.57
C PHE A 143 -13.75 4.32 12.73
N ILE A 144 -14.47 5.25 13.37
CA ILE A 144 -13.99 6.61 13.63
C ILE A 144 -12.75 6.58 14.56
N ARG A 145 -12.80 5.79 15.63
CA ARG A 145 -11.67 5.63 16.55
C ARG A 145 -10.46 5.00 15.85
N ALA A 146 -10.70 3.98 15.03
CA ALA A 146 -9.65 3.31 14.27
C ALA A 146 -8.96 4.29 13.30
N LEU A 147 -9.71 5.09 12.55
CA LEU A 147 -9.16 6.11 11.66
C LEU A 147 -8.31 7.15 12.42
N GLY A 148 -8.77 7.62 13.58
CA GLY A 148 -8.01 8.56 14.41
C GLY A 148 -6.71 7.95 14.94
N LEU A 149 -6.77 6.74 15.49
CA LEU A 149 -5.60 6.01 15.97
C LEU A 149 -4.62 5.67 14.85
N MET A 150 -5.12 5.39 13.65
CA MET A 150 -4.33 5.11 12.46
C MET A 150 -3.52 6.34 12.02
N ILE A 151 -4.10 7.55 12.03
CA ILE A 151 -3.34 8.79 11.74
C ILE A 151 -2.22 8.99 12.76
N ILE A 152 -2.52 8.83 14.06
CA ILE A 152 -1.53 8.96 15.13
C ILE A 152 -0.42 7.91 14.94
N SER A 153 -0.79 6.68 14.62
CA SER A 153 0.16 5.58 14.38
C SER A 153 1.04 5.89 13.17
N ALA A 154 0.47 6.36 12.05
CA ALA A 154 1.23 6.74 10.86
C ALA A 154 2.25 7.85 11.15
N LEU A 155 1.86 8.88 11.90
CA LEU A 155 2.79 9.94 12.33
C LEU A 155 3.88 9.38 13.25
N ALA A 156 3.51 8.53 14.22
CA ALA A 156 4.45 7.90 15.13
C ALA A 156 5.43 6.95 14.43
N THR A 157 5.08 6.41 13.26
CA THR A 157 5.96 5.53 12.49
C THR A 157 6.79 6.26 11.44
N TYR A 158 6.31 7.38 10.87
CA TYR A 158 7.06 8.14 9.86
C TYR A 158 8.00 9.19 10.45
N ILE A 159 7.62 9.86 11.54
CA ILE A 159 8.44 10.94 12.11
C ILE A 159 9.80 10.42 12.62
N PRO A 160 9.88 9.34 13.44
CA PRO A 160 11.16 8.91 14.00
C PRO A 160 12.21 8.53 12.94
N PRO A 161 11.91 7.73 11.90
CA PRO A 161 12.86 7.46 10.82
C PRO A 161 13.35 8.72 10.11
N ILE A 162 12.44 9.66 9.80
CA ILE A 162 12.80 10.91 9.11
C ILE A 162 13.75 11.74 9.97
N LEU A 163 13.48 11.88 11.28
CA LEU A 163 14.37 12.57 12.20
C LEU A 163 15.76 11.94 12.23
N VAL A 164 15.83 10.61 12.24
CA VAL A 164 17.10 9.89 12.24
C VAL A 164 17.86 10.06 10.93
N GLY A 165 17.20 9.78 9.81
CA GLY A 165 17.84 9.82 8.49
C GLY A 165 18.39 11.21 8.15
N SER A 166 17.63 12.26 8.45
CA SER A 166 18.05 13.65 8.23
C SER A 166 19.14 14.13 9.20
N SER A 167 19.33 13.47 10.35
CA SER A 167 20.27 13.89 11.40
C SER A 167 21.52 13.03 11.51
N ALA A 168 21.62 11.95 10.73
CA ALA A 168 22.77 11.06 10.76
C ALA A 168 24.00 11.78 10.20
N VAL A 169 25.01 12.01 11.06
CA VAL A 169 26.23 12.79 10.75
C VAL A 169 26.96 12.24 9.51
N ALA A 170 27.05 10.91 9.37
CA ALA A 170 27.70 10.28 8.22
C ALA A 170 26.99 10.56 6.88
N LEU A 171 25.76 11.07 6.91
CA LEU A 171 24.97 11.42 5.74
C LEU A 171 24.88 12.93 5.49
N ASP A 172 25.51 13.80 6.31
CA ASP A 172 25.37 15.26 6.22
C ASP A 172 25.63 15.83 4.82
N ASN A 173 26.64 15.31 4.13
CA ASN A 173 27.01 15.74 2.79
C ASN A 173 26.31 14.96 1.67
N THR A 174 25.40 14.02 2.00
CA THR A 174 24.69 13.24 0.97
C THR A 174 23.53 14.07 0.41
N PRO A 175 23.52 14.38 -0.90
CA PRO A 175 22.43 15.10 -1.54
C PRO A 175 21.10 14.36 -1.38
N PHE A 176 19.99 15.11 -1.30
CA PHE A 176 18.65 14.51 -1.24
C PHE A 176 18.29 13.72 -2.50
N GLU A 177 18.93 14.00 -3.63
CA GLU A 177 18.75 13.29 -4.89
C GLU A 177 19.25 11.83 -4.84
N ASP A 178 20.17 11.51 -3.94
CA ASP A 178 20.68 10.15 -3.73
C ASP A 178 19.74 9.30 -2.85
N TRP A 179 18.67 9.90 -2.29
CA TRP A 179 17.70 9.21 -1.46
C TRP A 179 16.67 8.50 -2.33
N ASP A 180 16.91 7.21 -2.55
CA ASP A 180 16.00 6.34 -3.29
C ASP A 180 15.62 5.11 -2.44
N ASN A 181 14.89 4.17 -3.03
CA ASN A 181 14.52 2.92 -2.38
C ASN A 181 15.73 2.19 -1.80
N GLY A 182 15.53 1.58 -0.62
CA GLY A 182 16.59 0.90 0.10
C GLY A 182 17.60 1.83 0.77
N PHE A 183 17.50 3.16 0.63
CA PHE A 183 18.41 4.11 1.29
C PHE A 183 18.34 4.01 2.82
N TRP A 184 17.23 3.55 3.39
CA TRP A 184 17.14 3.25 4.83
C TRP A 184 18.21 2.26 5.31
N VAL A 185 18.73 1.38 4.44
CA VAL A 185 19.86 0.50 4.75
C VAL A 185 21.14 1.32 4.98
N ARG A 186 21.38 2.37 4.18
CA ARG A 186 22.49 3.31 4.37
C ARG A 186 22.32 4.16 5.63
N VAL A 187 21.09 4.53 5.96
CA VAL A 187 20.78 5.21 7.25
C VAL A 187 21.11 4.29 8.42
N GLY A 188 20.73 3.01 8.34
CA GLY A 188 21.09 2.01 9.33
C GLY A 188 22.61 1.93 9.52
N ASP A 189 23.37 1.85 8.43
CA ASP A 189 24.84 1.84 8.47
C ASP A 189 25.43 3.12 9.09
N ALA A 190 24.90 4.27 8.72
CA ALA A 190 25.34 5.58 9.23
C ALA A 190 25.15 5.75 10.74
N VAL A 191 24.09 5.16 11.31
CA VAL A 191 23.71 5.35 12.71
C VAL A 191 24.23 4.24 13.62
N GLY A 192 24.20 2.98 13.14
CA GLY A 192 24.53 1.80 13.94
C GLY A 192 25.53 0.84 13.30
N GLY A 193 26.17 1.25 12.20
CA GLY A 193 27.11 0.44 11.44
C GLY A 193 26.47 -0.74 10.69
N TYR A 194 27.31 -1.61 10.14
CA TYR A 194 26.88 -2.71 9.27
C TYR A 194 25.83 -3.63 9.90
N ALA A 195 25.93 -3.90 11.21
CA ALA A 195 24.95 -4.72 11.92
C ALA A 195 23.53 -4.10 11.82
N MET A 196 23.43 -2.78 11.94
CA MET A 196 22.16 -2.07 11.84
C MET A 196 21.64 -2.04 10.39
N ALA A 197 22.53 -1.90 9.41
CA ALA A 197 22.18 -2.04 8.00
C ALA A 197 21.55 -3.41 7.69
N VAL A 198 22.10 -4.49 8.25
CA VAL A 198 21.54 -5.86 8.13
C VAL A 198 20.17 -5.95 8.79
N VAL A 199 20.00 -5.40 10.00
CA VAL A 199 18.71 -5.41 10.71
C VAL A 199 17.62 -4.68 9.92
N VAL A 200 17.93 -3.50 9.35
CA VAL A 200 17.00 -2.75 8.48
C VAL A 200 16.66 -3.56 7.22
N THR A 201 17.65 -4.20 6.61
CA THR A 201 17.43 -5.03 5.41
C THR A 201 16.50 -6.21 5.72
N ILE A 202 16.76 -6.95 6.80
CA ILE A 202 15.92 -8.08 7.23
C ILE A 202 14.50 -7.61 7.55
N GLY A 203 14.35 -6.50 8.28
CA GLY A 203 13.05 -5.92 8.59
C GLY A 203 12.28 -5.51 7.33
N GLY A 204 12.95 -4.89 6.36
CA GLY A 204 12.36 -4.54 5.06
C GLY A 204 11.92 -5.75 4.25
N VAL A 205 12.72 -6.82 4.22
CA VAL A 205 12.39 -8.08 3.55
C VAL A 205 11.19 -8.76 4.21
N ILE A 206 11.17 -8.87 5.54
CA ILE A 206 10.05 -9.48 6.27
C ILE A 206 8.76 -8.65 6.07
N SER A 207 8.87 -7.32 6.08
CA SER A 207 7.75 -6.40 5.81
C SER A 207 7.12 -6.67 4.44
N THR A 208 7.97 -6.65 3.41
CA THR A 208 7.53 -6.80 2.02
C THR A 208 6.99 -8.20 1.73
N VAL A 209 7.55 -9.25 2.34
CA VAL A 209 6.97 -10.62 2.30
C VAL A 209 5.58 -10.64 2.91
N GLY A 210 5.39 -10.05 4.11
CA GLY A 210 4.10 -10.02 4.79
C GLY A 210 3.03 -9.24 4.00
N LEU A 211 3.40 -8.06 3.51
CA LEU A 211 2.54 -7.21 2.68
C LEU A 211 2.16 -7.91 1.38
N MET A 212 3.16 -8.40 0.62
CA MET A 212 2.91 -9.04 -0.67
C MET A 212 2.11 -10.33 -0.53
N ALA A 213 2.39 -11.15 0.49
CA ALA A 213 1.61 -12.34 0.75
C ALA A 213 0.12 -12.00 1.00
N THR A 214 -0.14 -10.96 1.80
CA THR A 214 -1.50 -10.51 2.12
C THR A 214 -2.20 -9.92 0.89
N LEU A 215 -1.52 -9.00 0.19
CA LEU A 215 -2.06 -8.31 -0.98
C LEU A 215 -2.32 -9.27 -2.12
N LEU A 216 -1.41 -10.20 -2.41
CA LEU A 216 -1.63 -11.23 -3.43
C LEU A 216 -2.89 -12.05 -3.11
N ALA A 217 -3.16 -12.32 -1.84
CA ALA A 217 -4.35 -13.04 -1.41
C ALA A 217 -5.64 -12.23 -1.63
N THR A 218 -5.64 -10.96 -1.24
CA THR A 218 -6.84 -10.10 -1.32
C THR A 218 -7.13 -9.71 -2.77
N THR A 219 -6.11 -9.26 -3.50
CA THR A 219 -6.23 -8.84 -4.91
C THR A 219 -6.59 -10.02 -5.83
N SER A 220 -6.10 -11.24 -5.56
CA SER A 220 -6.50 -12.42 -6.35
C SER A 220 -7.96 -12.83 -6.08
N ARG A 221 -8.46 -12.68 -4.85
CA ARG A 221 -9.89 -12.87 -4.55
C ARG A 221 -10.74 -11.79 -5.20
N SER A 222 -10.28 -10.54 -5.19
CA SER A 222 -10.91 -9.44 -5.91
C SER A 222 -11.00 -9.76 -7.41
N LEU A 223 -9.90 -10.21 -8.03
CA LEU A 223 -9.86 -10.61 -9.44
C LEU A 223 -10.80 -11.80 -9.74
N ALA A 224 -10.87 -12.81 -8.86
CA ALA A 224 -11.80 -13.92 -8.99
C ALA A 224 -13.27 -13.45 -8.89
N GLY A 225 -13.55 -12.51 -7.98
CA GLY A 225 -14.86 -11.87 -7.83
C GLY A 225 -15.27 -11.07 -9.06
N MET A 226 -14.33 -10.32 -9.67
CA MET A 226 -14.56 -9.68 -10.98
C MET A 226 -14.92 -10.71 -12.06
N GLY A 227 -14.29 -11.90 -12.01
CA GLY A 227 -14.66 -13.04 -12.84
C GLY A 227 -16.10 -13.52 -12.61
N THR A 228 -16.60 -13.57 -11.37
CA THR A 228 -18.01 -13.94 -11.11
C THR A 228 -19.02 -12.94 -11.65
N LEU A 229 -18.62 -11.67 -11.81
CA LEU A 229 -19.45 -10.63 -12.41
C LEU A 229 -19.44 -10.66 -13.95
N ASN A 230 -18.81 -11.67 -14.55
CA ASN A 230 -18.56 -11.75 -16.00
C ASN A 230 -17.90 -10.49 -16.56
N ALA A 231 -17.04 -9.84 -15.78
CA ALA A 231 -16.35 -8.62 -16.18
C ALA A 231 -15.40 -8.85 -17.37
N PHE A 232 -14.98 -10.09 -17.62
CA PHE A 232 -14.10 -10.46 -18.74
C PHE A 232 -14.77 -11.52 -19.63
N PRO A 233 -15.18 -11.20 -20.87
CA PRO A 233 -16.07 -12.06 -21.66
C PRO A 233 -15.51 -13.48 -21.93
N CYS A 234 -14.19 -13.65 -22.02
CA CYS A 234 -13.58 -14.95 -22.38
C CYS A 234 -12.99 -15.72 -21.19
N VAL A 235 -12.58 -15.03 -20.12
CA VAL A 235 -11.76 -15.64 -19.03
C VAL A 235 -12.46 -15.66 -17.67
N SER A 236 -13.63 -15.03 -17.54
CA SER A 236 -14.37 -14.90 -16.28
C SER A 236 -14.65 -16.24 -15.60
N GLY A 237 -15.17 -17.22 -16.34
CA GLY A 237 -15.48 -18.55 -15.81
C GLY A 237 -14.25 -19.40 -15.45
N TRP A 238 -13.06 -19.02 -15.92
CA TRP A 238 -11.80 -19.66 -15.56
C TRP A 238 -11.16 -18.96 -14.34
N LEU A 239 -11.16 -17.62 -14.32
CA LEU A 239 -10.65 -16.82 -13.21
C LEU A 239 -11.44 -17.01 -11.91
N SER A 240 -12.76 -17.20 -12.00
CA SER A 240 -13.64 -17.35 -10.83
C SER A 240 -13.58 -18.73 -10.17
N ARG A 241 -12.80 -19.68 -10.72
CA ARG A 241 -12.70 -21.04 -10.16
C ARG A 241 -11.88 -21.06 -8.87
N TYR A 242 -12.51 -21.54 -7.81
CA TYR A 242 -11.86 -21.83 -6.55
C TYR A 242 -11.43 -23.29 -6.49
N HIS A 243 -10.26 -23.56 -5.90
CA HIS A 243 -9.78 -24.92 -5.71
C HIS A 243 -10.53 -25.61 -4.57
N ASN A 244 -11.15 -26.76 -4.86
CA ASN A 244 -11.96 -27.55 -3.91
C ASN A 244 -11.28 -27.89 -2.57
N ARG A 245 -9.95 -28.05 -2.52
CA ARG A 245 -9.24 -28.48 -1.29
C ARG A 245 -8.83 -27.31 -0.39
N TYR A 246 -8.40 -26.20 -0.97
CA TYR A 246 -7.82 -25.07 -0.23
C TYR A 246 -8.72 -23.83 -0.21
N GLY A 247 -9.80 -23.80 -0.98
CA GLY A 247 -10.67 -22.63 -1.06
C GLY A 247 -9.98 -21.38 -1.60
N THR A 248 -8.92 -21.55 -2.42
CA THR A 248 -8.14 -20.46 -3.02
C THR A 248 -8.41 -20.35 -4.52
N PRO A 249 -8.48 -19.12 -5.09
CA PRO A 249 -8.70 -18.92 -6.52
C PRO A 249 -7.38 -19.10 -7.30
N PHE A 250 -6.98 -20.35 -7.52
CA PHE A 250 -5.67 -20.70 -8.12
C PHE A 250 -5.36 -19.92 -9.40
N ASN A 251 -6.31 -19.88 -10.34
CA ASN A 251 -6.13 -19.22 -11.63
C ASN A 251 -5.92 -17.71 -11.48
N ALA A 252 -6.68 -17.07 -10.59
CA ALA A 252 -6.52 -15.65 -10.32
C ALA A 252 -5.17 -15.34 -9.65
N ILE A 253 -4.70 -16.18 -8.74
CA ILE A 253 -3.37 -16.06 -8.12
C ILE A 253 -2.28 -16.11 -9.18
N VAL A 254 -2.34 -17.10 -10.08
CA VAL A 254 -1.35 -17.27 -11.15
C VAL A 254 -1.34 -16.05 -12.06
N VAL A 255 -2.50 -15.61 -12.58
CA VAL A 255 -2.57 -14.43 -13.46
C VAL A 255 -2.04 -13.18 -12.78
N ASN A 256 -2.50 -12.91 -11.56
CA ASN A 256 -2.08 -11.76 -10.79
C ASN A 256 -0.56 -11.77 -10.56
N SER A 257 -0.01 -12.92 -10.13
CA SER A 257 1.43 -13.06 -9.91
C SER A 257 2.27 -12.88 -11.18
N ILE A 258 1.81 -13.39 -12.33
CA ILE A 258 2.53 -13.25 -13.60
C ILE A 258 2.55 -11.78 -14.03
N ILE A 259 1.40 -11.10 -13.99
CA ILE A 259 1.30 -9.68 -14.38
C ILE A 259 2.13 -8.82 -13.43
N THR A 260 1.97 -9.01 -12.12
CA THR A 260 2.76 -8.31 -11.09
C THR A 260 4.26 -8.53 -11.29
N CYS A 261 4.69 -9.77 -11.53
CA CYS A 261 6.10 -10.08 -11.77
C CYS A 261 6.61 -9.40 -13.04
N ALA A 262 5.85 -9.45 -14.14
CA ALA A 262 6.22 -8.80 -15.39
C ALA A 262 6.35 -7.27 -15.22
N LEU A 263 5.36 -6.62 -14.58
CA LEU A 263 5.40 -5.19 -14.30
C LEU A 263 6.61 -4.82 -13.42
N SER A 264 6.87 -5.62 -12.38
CA SER A 264 8.00 -5.38 -11.47
C SER A 264 9.36 -5.50 -12.17
N VAL A 265 9.49 -6.35 -13.19
CA VAL A 265 10.75 -6.52 -13.94
C VAL A 265 10.91 -5.44 -15.01
N CYS A 266 9.82 -5.06 -15.67
CA CYS A 266 9.85 -4.12 -16.79
C CYS A 266 9.94 -2.65 -16.38
N PHE A 267 9.42 -2.28 -15.21
CA PHE A 267 9.32 -0.88 -14.78
C PHE A 267 10.11 -0.60 -13.50
N SER A 268 10.53 0.66 -13.34
CA SER A 268 11.13 1.16 -12.11
C SER A 268 10.06 1.47 -11.06
N PHE A 269 10.46 1.58 -9.80
CA PHE A 269 9.54 1.97 -8.74
C PHE A 269 8.87 3.31 -9.00
N HIS A 270 9.63 4.33 -9.45
CA HIS A 270 9.08 5.65 -9.74
C HIS A 270 7.94 5.59 -10.77
N THR A 271 8.15 4.87 -11.87
CA THR A 271 7.10 4.71 -12.89
C THR A 271 5.89 3.94 -12.35
N LEU A 272 6.14 2.89 -11.56
CA LEU A 272 5.05 2.10 -10.97
C LEU A 272 4.23 2.93 -9.98
N VAL A 273 4.86 3.71 -9.10
CA VAL A 273 4.13 4.50 -8.09
C VAL A 273 3.38 5.68 -8.72
N GLU A 274 3.94 6.29 -9.77
CA GLU A 274 3.25 7.30 -10.56
C GLU A 274 1.98 6.73 -11.22
N LEU A 275 2.09 5.56 -11.87
CA LEU A 275 0.95 4.88 -12.49
C LEU A 275 -0.10 4.44 -11.46
N ASP A 276 0.37 3.87 -10.34
CA ASP A 276 -0.47 3.43 -9.24
C ASP A 276 -1.34 4.57 -8.71
N GLN A 277 -0.73 5.72 -8.40
CA GLN A 277 -1.44 6.83 -7.79
C GLN A 277 -2.39 7.55 -8.76
N ILE A 278 -2.09 7.53 -10.07
CA ILE A 278 -3.06 7.98 -11.09
C ILE A 278 -4.29 7.07 -11.08
N LEU A 279 -4.10 5.75 -11.11
CA LEU A 279 -5.21 4.79 -11.10
C LEU A 279 -6.01 4.84 -9.80
N TYR A 280 -5.32 4.99 -8.67
CA TYR A 280 -5.93 5.14 -7.34
C TYR A 280 -6.77 6.41 -7.28
N SER A 281 -6.24 7.53 -7.76
CA SER A 281 -6.97 8.81 -7.84
C SER A 281 -8.22 8.70 -8.70
N LEU A 282 -8.17 8.00 -9.84
CA LEU A 282 -9.35 7.74 -10.67
C LEU A 282 -10.40 6.92 -9.92
N CYS A 283 -9.98 5.86 -9.21
CA CYS A 283 -10.88 5.03 -8.41
C CYS A 283 -11.51 5.84 -7.26
N LEU A 284 -10.75 6.73 -6.60
CA LEU A 284 -11.26 7.61 -5.55
C LEU A 284 -12.27 8.63 -6.08
N ILE A 285 -11.96 9.30 -7.20
CA ILE A 285 -12.90 10.25 -7.83
C ILE A 285 -14.20 9.53 -8.19
N ALA A 286 -14.12 8.34 -8.80
CA ALA A 286 -15.29 7.56 -9.12
C ALA A 286 -16.07 7.12 -7.87
N THR A 287 -15.39 6.76 -6.79
CA THR A 287 -16.02 6.44 -5.50
C THR A 287 -16.76 7.65 -4.92
N LEU A 288 -16.16 8.85 -4.99
CA LEU A 288 -16.80 10.10 -4.58
C LEU A 288 -18.02 10.43 -5.47
N LEU A 289 -17.92 10.20 -6.78
CA LEU A 289 -19.06 10.37 -7.69
C LEU A 289 -20.19 9.40 -7.35
N VAL A 290 -19.88 8.13 -7.02
CA VAL A 290 -20.86 7.12 -6.58
C VAL A 290 -21.54 7.58 -5.29
N PHE A 291 -20.78 8.10 -4.33
CA PHE A 291 -21.31 8.65 -3.09
C PHE A 291 -22.24 9.84 -3.35
N LEU A 292 -21.83 10.81 -4.16
CA LEU A 292 -22.67 11.96 -4.53
C LEU A 292 -23.92 11.51 -5.31
N GLY A 293 -23.78 10.56 -6.24
CA GLY A 293 -24.88 9.98 -6.99
C GLY A 293 -25.92 9.29 -6.10
N LEU A 294 -25.48 8.53 -5.08
CA LEU A 294 -26.37 7.92 -4.09
C LEU A 294 -27.14 8.99 -3.31
N ARG A 295 -26.52 10.14 -3.00
CA ARG A 295 -27.22 11.22 -2.28
C ARG A 295 -28.40 11.78 -3.07
N PHE A 296 -28.24 11.97 -4.36
CA PHE A 296 -29.30 12.52 -5.22
C PHE A 296 -30.37 11.48 -5.54
N LYS A 297 -29.97 10.22 -5.82
CA LYS A 297 -30.91 9.16 -6.23
C LYS A 297 -31.63 8.48 -5.08
N GLN A 298 -31.00 8.41 -3.91
CA GLN A 298 -31.50 7.69 -2.73
C GLN A 298 -31.36 8.58 -1.47
N PRO A 299 -32.13 9.68 -1.39
CA PRO A 299 -31.98 10.64 -0.30
C PRO A 299 -32.33 10.05 1.07
N PHE A 300 -33.29 9.11 1.13
CA PHE A 300 -33.80 8.52 2.37
C PHE A 300 -33.01 7.31 2.89
N LEU A 301 -31.88 6.94 2.26
CA LEU A 301 -31.01 5.89 2.80
C LEU A 301 -30.45 6.31 4.16
N GLU A 302 -30.51 5.41 5.14
CA GLU A 302 -29.95 5.64 6.47
C GLU A 302 -28.44 5.87 6.38
N ARG A 303 -27.96 6.98 6.96
CA ARG A 303 -26.54 7.37 6.95
C ARG A 303 -26.01 7.34 8.38
N PRO A 304 -25.38 6.23 8.79
CA PRO A 304 -24.99 6.03 10.19
C PRO A 304 -23.81 6.91 10.61
N TYR A 305 -22.98 7.35 9.65
CA TYR A 305 -21.88 8.29 9.88
C TYR A 305 -22.33 9.75 9.73
N ARG A 306 -22.20 10.53 10.81
CA ARG A 306 -22.39 11.98 10.83
C ARG A 306 -21.05 12.66 11.06
N VAL A 307 -20.69 13.63 10.22
CA VAL A 307 -19.44 14.38 10.38
C VAL A 307 -19.54 15.22 11.66
N PRO A 308 -18.54 15.18 12.56
CA PRO A 308 -18.48 16.09 13.69
C PRO A 308 -18.18 17.51 13.19
N GLY A 309 -19.21 18.35 13.09
CA GLY A 309 -19.08 19.73 12.65
C GLY A 309 -20.45 20.39 12.50
N ARG A 310 -20.58 21.64 12.94
CA ARG A 310 -21.83 22.41 12.83
C ARG A 310 -22.36 22.40 11.38
N PRO A 311 -23.68 22.42 11.20
CA PRO A 311 -24.34 22.18 9.90
C PRO A 311 -23.94 23.14 8.77
N ASN A 312 -23.21 24.23 9.02
CA ASN A 312 -22.97 25.30 8.06
C ASN A 312 -21.63 25.21 7.29
N CYS A 313 -20.58 24.58 7.82
CA CYS A 313 -19.29 24.47 7.11
C CYS A 313 -19.19 23.18 6.27
N GLY A 314 -19.85 22.10 6.71
CA GLY A 314 -20.02 20.87 5.91
C GLY A 314 -21.16 20.96 4.88
N ALA A 315 -22.01 21.99 4.97
CA ALA A 315 -23.27 22.11 4.21
C ALA A 315 -23.11 21.99 2.70
N ILE A 316 -22.00 22.51 2.15
CA ILE A 316 -21.80 22.62 0.70
C ILE A 316 -21.50 21.25 0.07
N LEU A 317 -20.84 20.35 0.80
CA LEU A 317 -20.65 18.94 0.40
C LEU A 317 -21.82 18.03 0.80
N TRP A 318 -22.76 18.54 1.62
CA TRP A 318 -23.74 17.72 2.34
C TRP A 318 -25.21 18.05 2.09
N TRP A 319 -25.54 18.91 1.12
CA TRP A 319 -26.94 19.16 0.75
C TRP A 319 -27.63 17.91 0.20
N GLY A 320 -28.53 17.34 1.02
CA GLY A 320 -29.53 16.34 0.68
C GLY A 320 -30.59 16.38 1.78
N PRO A 321 -31.88 16.21 1.47
CA PRO A 321 -32.95 16.45 2.44
C PRO A 321 -32.81 15.52 3.64
N TYR A 322 -33.05 16.10 4.82
CA TYR A 322 -33.06 15.46 6.13
C TYR A 322 -34.18 14.44 6.27
#